data_AF-A0A1I4R1R0-F1
#
_entry.id   AF-A0A1I4R1R0-F1
#
_cell.length_a   1.000
_cell.length_b   1.000
_cell.length_c   1.000
_cell.angle_alpha   90.00
_cell.angle_beta   90.00
_cell.angle_gamma   90.00
#
_symmetry.space_group_name_H-M   'P 1'
#
loop_
_entity.id
_entity.type
_entity.pdbx_description
1 polymer ?
#
loop_
_entity_poly.entity_id
_entity_poly.type
_entity_poly.pdbx_seq_one_letter_code
_entity_poly.pdbx_strand_id
1 'polypeptide(L)' 'MPQTLAGWILFALILFFGGASIATAVKLIMSAFGKTSQSRLEFYAAYIFGALLVVATALFIWIETPN' A
#
# COMPACT_ATOMS: atom_id res chain seq x y z
N MET A 1 -2.12 -10.10 17.19
CA MET A 1 -3.46 -9.71 16.69
C MET A 1 -3.73 -8.33 17.23
N PRO A 2 -4.20 -7.34 16.44
CA PRO A 2 -4.37 -5.99 16.93
C PRO A 2 -5.29 -6.02 18.16
N GLN A 3 -4.76 -5.64 19.33
CA GLN A 3 -5.55 -5.69 20.56
C GLN A 3 -6.22 -4.34 20.85
N THR A 4 -5.77 -3.27 20.19
CA THR A 4 -6.26 -1.91 20.39
C THR A 4 -7.16 -1.45 19.23
N LEU A 5 -8.15 -0.60 19.52
CA LEU A 5 -9.05 -0.04 18.51
C LEU A 5 -8.29 0.72 17.42
N ALA A 6 -7.25 1.48 17.81
CA ALA A 6 -6.36 2.16 16.89
C ALA A 6 -5.61 1.18 15.98
N GLY A 7 -5.21 0.02 16.51
CA GLY A 7 -4.57 -1.03 15.73
C GLY A 7 -5.47 -1.63 14.66
N TRP A 8 -6.76 -1.84 14.96
CA TRP A 8 -7.73 -2.28 13.95
C TRP A 8 -7.96 -1.24 12.84
N ILE A 9 -8.00 0.05 13.20
CA ILE A 9 -8.16 1.13 12.23
C ILE A 9 -6.95 1.21 11.29
N LEU A 10 -5.73 1.14 11.85
CA LEU A 10 -4.49 1.11 11.07
C LEU A 10 -4.42 -0.12 10.16
N PHE A 11 -4.77 -1.31 10.67
CA PHE A 11 -4.81 -2.53 9.88
C PHE A 11 -5.82 -2.45 8.73
N ALA A 12 -7.02 -1.93 8.98
CA ALA A 12 -8.02 -1.72 7.94
C ALA A 12 -7.57 -0.71 6.88
N LEU A 13 -6.91 0.39 7.28
CA LEU A 13 -6.32 1.35 6.36
C LEU A 13 -5.23 0.69 5.51
N ILE A 14 -4.35 -0.11 6.11
CA ILE A 14 -3.29 -0.83 5.40
C ILE A 14 -3.88 -1.78 4.35
N LEU A 15 -4.92 -2.55 4.71
CA LEU A 15 -5.61 -3.43 3.76
C LEU A 15 -6.28 -2.66 2.62
N PHE A 16 -6.98 -1.57 2.94
CA PHE A 16 -7.68 -0.75 1.95
C PHE A 16 -6.70 -0.08 0.97
N PHE A 17 -5.63 0.51 1.49
CA PHE A 17 -4.58 1.13 0.69
C PHE A 17 -3.71 0.11 -0.05
N GLY A 18 -3.52 -1.08 0.52
CA GLY A 18 -2.88 -2.21 -0.16
C GLY A 18 -3.67 -2.63 -1.39
N GLY A 19 -4.99 -2.75 -1.28
CA GLY A 19 -5.87 -3.02 -2.42
C GLY A 19 -5.79 -1.95 -3.51
N ALA A 20 -5.79 -0.67 -3.14
CA ALA A 20 -5.62 0.44 -4.07
C ALA A 20 -4.24 0.43 -4.76
N SER A 21 -3.19 0.08 -4.00
CA SER A 21 -1.81 -0.06 -4.50
C SER A 21 -1.69 -1.22 -5.48
N ILE A 22 -2.32 -2.36 -5.20
CA ILE A 22 -2.38 -3.52 -6.10
C ILE A 22 -3.15 -3.18 -7.37
N ALA A 23 -4.31 -2.52 -7.27
CA ALA A 23 -5.07 -2.08 -8.44
C ALA A 23 -4.24 -1.12 -9.32
N THR A 24 -3.44 -0.25 -8.70
CA THR A 24 -2.56 0.66 -9.41
C THR A 24 -1.38 -0.08 -10.03
N ALA A 25 -0.76 -1.02 -9.32
CA ALA A 25 0.30 -1.89 -9.84
C ALA A 25 -0.19 -2.74 -11.02
N VAL A 26 -1.42 -3.25 -10.97
CA VAL A 26 -2.05 -3.99 -12.09
C VAL A 26 -2.25 -3.07 -13.30
N LYS A 27 -2.75 -1.84 -13.12
CA LYS A 27 -2.86 -0.85 -14.21
C LYS A 27 -1.51 -0.53 -14.83
N LEU A 28 -0.49 -0.46 -14.00
CA LEU A 28 0.88 -0.11 -14.35
C LEU A 28 1.57 -1.27 -15.10
N ILE A 29 1.29 -2.52 -14.71
CA ILE A 29 1.67 -3.72 -15.47
C ILE A 29 0.95 -3.72 -16.82
N MET A 30 -0.36 -3.49 -16.86
CA MET A 30 -1.11 -3.38 -18.12
C MET A 30 -0.56 -2.26 -19.01
N SER A 31 -0.15 -1.14 -18.43
CA SER A 31 0.50 -0.03 -19.14
C SER A 31 1.86 -0.44 -19.72
N ALA A 32 2.69 -1.14 -18.94
CA ALA A 32 3.97 -1.66 -19.39
C ALA A 32 3.84 -2.70 -20.52
N PHE A 33 2.76 -3.48 -20.52
CA PHE A 33 2.38 -4.38 -21.63
C PHE A 33 1.74 -3.64 -22.83
N GLY A 34 1.75 -2.30 -22.84
CA GLY A 34 1.25 -1.47 -23.95
C GLY A 34 -0.27 -1.33 -24.02
N LYS A 35 -1.00 -1.78 -22.99
CA LYS A 35 -2.48 -1.75 -22.96
C LYS A 35 -3.06 -0.41 -22.49
N THR A 36 -2.28 0.47 -21.86
CA THR A 36 -2.74 1.78 -21.36
C THR A 36 -1.62 2.82 -21.37
N SER A 37 -1.90 4.04 -21.84
CA SER A 37 -0.99 5.20 -21.74
C SER A 37 -1.09 5.79 -20.33
N GLN A 38 -0.29 5.28 -19.40
CA GLN A 38 -0.28 5.78 -18.02
C GLN A 38 0.82 6.84 -17.82
N SER A 39 0.45 7.94 -17.17
CA SER A 39 1.35 9.07 -16.90
C SER A 39 2.51 8.62 -15.98
N ARG A 40 3.75 9.00 -16.32
CA ARG A 40 4.94 8.75 -15.48
C ARG A 40 4.79 9.29 -14.05
N LEU A 41 3.99 10.33 -13.86
CA LEU A 41 3.74 10.93 -12.55
C LEU A 41 2.87 10.02 -11.69
N GLU A 42 1.89 9.35 -12.29
CA GLU A 42 1.07 8.34 -11.61
C GLU A 42 1.89 7.12 -11.20
N PHE A 43 2.86 6.72 -12.04
CA PHE A 43 3.79 5.64 -11.72
C PHE A 43 4.60 5.98 -10.46
N TYR A 44 5.22 7.17 -10.41
CA TYR A 44 6.00 7.59 -9.25
C TYR A 44 5.14 7.77 -8.00
N ALA A 45 3.93 8.32 -8.14
CA ALA A 45 3.00 8.46 -7.03
C ALA A 45 2.60 7.09 -6.45
N ALA A 46 2.30 6.10 -7.31
CA ALA A 46 1.98 4.74 -6.90
C ALA A 46 3.15 4.06 -6.18
N TYR A 47 4.38 4.26 -6.70
CA TYR A 47 5.59 3.70 -6.12
C TYR A 47 5.88 4.28 -4.73
N ILE A 48 5.85 5.61 -4.59
CA ILE A 48 6.06 6.30 -3.32
C ILE A 48 4.98 5.92 -2.31
N PHE A 49 3.73 5.86 -2.75
CA PHE A 49 2.60 5.47 -1.92
C PHE A 49 2.73 4.03 -1.41
N GLY A 50 3.09 3.09 -2.30
CA GLY A 50 3.34 1.71 -1.92
C GLY A 50 4.51 1.56 -0.95
N ALA A 51 5.60 2.31 -1.15
CA ALA A 51 6.74 2.30 -0.23
C ALA A 51 6.36 2.82 1.17
N LEU A 52 5.61 3.94 1.24
CA LEU A 52 5.10 4.47 2.50
C LEU A 52 4.17 3.49 3.20
N LEU A 53 3.33 2.78 2.46
CA LEU A 53 2.44 1.75 2.99
C LEU A 53 3.22 0.59 3.63
N VAL A 54 4.27 0.10 2.96
CA VAL A 54 5.15 -0.95 3.49
C VAL A 54 5.83 -0.50 4.78
N VAL A 55 6.39 0.71 4.81
CA VAL A 55 7.03 1.26 6.01
C VAL A 55 6.03 1.42 7.15
N ALA A 56 4.83 1.95 6.88
CA ALA A 56 3.77 2.09 7.88
C ALA A 56 3.34 0.73 8.44
N THR A 57 3.23 -0.29 7.59
CA THR A 57 2.88 -1.67 7.98
C THR A 57 3.98 -2.29 8.85
N ALA A 58 5.25 -2.10 8.49
CA ALA A 58 6.37 -2.60 9.27
C ALA A 58 6.44 -1.96 10.66
N LEU A 59 6.26 -0.65 10.75
CA LEU A 59 6.17 0.08 12.02
C LEU A 59 4.98 -0.38 12.85
N PHE A 60 3.84 -0.64 12.21
CA PHE A 60 2.65 -1.13 12.88
C PHE A 60 2.87 -2.52 13.50
N ILE A 61 3.46 -3.45 12.74
CA ILE A 61 3.82 -4.77 13.24
C ILE A 61 4.82 -4.64 14.39
N TRP A 62 5.83 -3.78 14.26
CA TRP A 62 6.82 -3.55 15.32
C TRP A 62 6.19 -3.06 16.63
N ILE A 63 5.24 -2.12 16.57
CA ILE A 63 4.55 -1.58 17.75
C ILE A 63 3.63 -2.63 18.39
N GLU A 64 2.92 -3.42 17.58
CA GLU A 64 1.96 -4.43 18.05
C GLU A 64 2.61 -5.78 18.42
N THR A 65 3.90 -5.98 18.16
CA THR A 65 4.63 -7.18 18.59
C THR A 65 5.34 -6.88 19.91
N PRO A 66 4.78 -7.28 21.07
CA PRO A 66 5.47 -7.14 22.34
C PRO A 66 6.68 -8.09 22.35
N ASN A 67 7.86 -7.56 22.68
CA ASN A 67 9.04 -8.37 23.03
C ASN A 67 8.75 -9.25 24.26
#